data_AF-Q9ES58-F1
#
_entry.id   AF-Q9ES58-F1
#
_cell.length_a   1.000
_cell.length_b   1.000
_cell.length_c   1.000
_cell.angle_alpha   90.00
_cell.angle_beta   90.00
_cell.angle_gamma   90.00
#
_symmetry.space_group_name_H-M   'P 1'
#
loop_
_entity.id
_entity.type
_entity.pdbx_description
1 polymer ?
#
loop_
_entity_poly.entity_id
_entity_poly.type
_entity_poly.pdbx_seq_one_letter_code
_entity_poly.pdbx_strand_id
1 'polypeptide(L)'
;MLCFWRTSHVAVLLIWGVFAAESSCPDKNQTMQNNSSTMTEVNTTVFVQMGKKALLCCPSISLTKVILITWTITLRGQPSCIISYKADTRETHESNCSDRSITWASTPDLAPDLQISAVALQHEGRYSCDIAVPDGNFQNIYDLQVLVPPEVTHFPGENRTAVCEAIAGKPAAQISWTPDGDCVAKNESHSNGTVTVRSTCHWEQSHVSVVFCVVSHLTTGNQSLSIELGRGGDQLLGSYIQYIIPSIIILIIIGCICLLKISGCRKCKLPKSGATPDIEEDEMQPYASYTEKSNPLYDTVTTTEAHPASQGKVNGTDCLTLSAMGI
;
A
#
# COMPACT_ATOMS: atom_id res chain seq x y z
N MET A 1 -44.63 22.76 -6.49
CA MET A 1 -43.75 22.70 -7.67
C MET A 1 -42.65 21.70 -7.37
N LEU A 2 -42.61 20.58 -8.09
CA LEU A 2 -41.63 19.51 -7.88
C LEU A 2 -40.25 20.00 -8.35
N CYS A 3 -39.29 20.06 -7.42
CA CYS A 3 -37.90 20.36 -7.72
C CYS A 3 -37.21 19.12 -8.29
N PHE A 4 -36.88 19.17 -9.58
CA PHE A 4 -36.00 18.22 -10.25
C PHE A 4 -34.55 18.51 -9.88
N TRP A 5 -33.95 17.79 -8.95
CA TRP A 5 -32.49 17.70 -8.84
C TRP A 5 -32.07 16.24 -9.03
N ARG A 6 -31.83 15.90 -10.30
CA ARG A 6 -31.19 14.66 -10.75
C ARG A 6 -29.95 15.07 -11.52
N THR A 7 -28.79 15.08 -10.87
CA THR A 7 -27.50 14.99 -11.54
C THR A 7 -26.70 13.89 -10.87
N SER A 8 -26.79 12.70 -11.46
CA SER A 8 -25.91 11.57 -11.18
C SER A 8 -24.47 11.99 -11.44
N HIS A 9 -23.67 12.07 -10.38
CA HIS A 9 -22.21 12.09 -10.49
C HIS A 9 -21.77 10.72 -11.01
N VAL A 10 -21.61 10.60 -12.32
CA VAL A 10 -20.92 9.48 -12.95
C VAL A 10 -19.43 9.69 -12.70
N ALA A 11 -18.92 9.05 -11.65
CA ALA A 11 -17.49 8.99 -11.38
C ALA A 11 -16.83 8.11 -12.46
N VAL A 12 -16.24 8.75 -13.47
CA VAL A 12 -15.44 8.07 -14.48
C VAL A 12 -14.11 7.69 -13.83
N LEU A 13 -14.01 6.44 -13.37
CA LEU A 13 -12.78 5.81 -12.92
C LEU A 13 -11.84 5.62 -14.12
N LEU A 14 -10.98 6.60 -14.38
CA LEU A 14 -9.85 6.43 -15.29
C LEU A 14 -8.80 5.57 -14.58
N ILE A 15 -8.90 4.25 -14.75
CA ILE A 15 -7.87 3.31 -14.34
C ILE A 15 -6.69 3.50 -15.30
N TRP A 16 -5.69 4.28 -14.89
CA TRP A 16 -4.40 4.35 -15.55
C TRP A 16 -3.63 3.06 -15.24
N GLY A 17 -3.91 2.01 -16.00
CA GLY A 17 -3.06 0.82 -16.04
C GLY A 17 -1.76 1.18 -16.75
N VAL A 18 -0.67 1.32 -16.01
CA VAL A 18 0.68 1.36 -16.59
C VAL A 18 0.95 -0.03 -17.14
N PHE A 19 0.81 -0.20 -18.45
CA PHE A 19 1.27 -1.39 -19.15
C PHE A 19 2.80 -1.36 -19.13
N ALA A 20 3.39 -2.10 -18.18
CA ALA A 20 4.80 -2.45 -18.28
C ALA A 20 4.96 -3.29 -19.54
N ALA A 21 5.66 -2.76 -20.54
CA ALA A 21 5.96 -3.47 -21.77
C ALA A 21 6.69 -4.76 -21.43
N GLU A 22 6.08 -5.90 -21.71
CA GLU A 22 6.78 -7.19 -21.68
C GLU A 22 7.90 -7.13 -22.72
N SER A 23 9.10 -7.57 -22.33
CA SER A 23 10.23 -7.62 -23.27
C SER A 23 9.89 -8.58 -24.40
N SER A 24 9.68 -8.04 -25.61
CA SER A 24 9.53 -8.83 -26.83
C SER A 24 10.82 -8.77 -27.63
N CYS A 25 11.17 -9.89 -28.25
CA CYS A 25 12.23 -9.90 -29.25
C CYS A 25 11.77 -9.12 -30.49
N PRO A 26 12.67 -8.37 -31.15
CA PRO A 26 12.36 -7.74 -32.44
C PRO A 26 12.01 -8.83 -33.46
N ASP A 27 11.05 -8.53 -34.34
CA ASP A 27 10.60 -9.46 -35.37
C ASP A 27 11.76 -9.91 -36.28
N LYS A 28 11.93 -11.23 -36.38
CA LYS A 28 13.02 -11.91 -37.10
C LYS A 28 13.03 -11.65 -38.62
N ASN A 29 12.03 -10.95 -39.16
CA ASN A 29 11.92 -10.67 -40.59
C ASN A 29 12.69 -9.41 -41.05
N GLN A 30 13.42 -8.74 -40.15
CA GLN A 30 14.23 -7.57 -40.53
C GLN A 30 15.63 -7.98 -41.02
N THR A 31 15.77 -7.91 -42.35
CA THR A 31 16.99 -7.58 -43.12
C THR A 31 18.20 -8.51 -42.97
N MET A 32 18.33 -9.45 -43.94
CA MET A 32 19.62 -10.04 -44.33
C MET A 32 20.57 -8.94 -44.81
N GLN A 33 21.28 -8.27 -43.91
CA GLN A 33 22.51 -7.58 -44.30
C GLN A 33 23.66 -8.58 -44.25
N ASN A 34 24.06 -9.02 -45.44
CA ASN A 34 25.37 -9.61 -45.70
C ASN A 34 26.44 -8.54 -45.42
N ASN A 35 26.70 -8.28 -44.15
CA ASN A 35 27.92 -7.62 -43.74
C ASN A 35 28.73 -8.65 -42.96
N SER A 36 29.76 -9.17 -43.64
CA SER A 36 30.94 -9.74 -42.99
C SER A 36 31.62 -8.61 -42.22
N SER A 37 31.04 -8.23 -41.09
CA SER A 37 31.58 -7.21 -40.19
C SER A 37 31.89 -7.86 -38.85
N THR A 38 33.18 -7.80 -38.54
CA THR A 38 33.82 -8.04 -37.25
C THR A 38 32.91 -7.80 -36.05
N MET A 39 32.81 -8.82 -35.20
CA MET A 39 32.08 -8.89 -33.93
C MET A 39 32.09 -7.56 -33.18
N THR A 40 30.99 -6.83 -33.22
CA THR A 40 30.75 -5.80 -32.20
C THR A 40 30.07 -6.52 -31.06
N GLU A 41 30.81 -6.81 -30.00
CA GLU A 41 30.27 -7.32 -28.73
C GLU A 41 29.35 -6.24 -28.15
N VAL A 42 28.10 -6.21 -28.60
CA VAL A 42 27.09 -5.30 -28.05
C VAL A 42 26.56 -5.91 -26.76
N ASN A 43 27.21 -5.56 -25.66
CA ASN A 43 26.69 -5.85 -24.33
C ASN A 43 25.44 -5.01 -24.10
N THR A 44 24.29 -5.67 -24.00
CA THR A 44 22.99 -5.01 -23.83
C THR A 44 22.56 -5.09 -22.36
N THR A 45 22.47 -3.96 -21.68
CA THR A 45 21.89 -3.93 -20.33
C THR A 45 20.37 -3.99 -20.41
N VAL A 46 19.76 -4.95 -19.71
CA VAL A 46 18.31 -5.15 -19.68
C VAL A 46 17.82 -4.90 -18.27
N PHE A 47 16.83 -4.01 -18.11
CA PHE A 47 16.20 -3.74 -16.83
C PHE A 47 14.85 -4.44 -16.75
N VAL A 48 14.67 -5.30 -15.75
CA VAL A 48 13.39 -6.02 -15.55
C VAL A 48 12.92 -5.86 -14.12
N GLN A 49 11.64 -5.55 -13.96
CA GLN A 49 11.03 -5.46 -12.63
C GLN A 49 10.90 -6.84 -11.99
N MET A 50 11.22 -6.93 -10.70
CA MET A 50 11.04 -8.14 -9.89
C MET A 50 9.60 -8.68 -10.00
N GLY A 51 9.48 -10.01 -10.09
CA GLY A 51 8.22 -10.73 -10.25
C GLY A 51 7.65 -10.73 -11.67
N LYS A 52 8.23 -9.97 -12.61
CA LYS A 52 7.84 -10.02 -14.03
C LYS A 52 8.61 -11.10 -14.79
N LYS A 53 8.06 -11.51 -15.92
CA LYS A 53 8.73 -12.40 -16.88
C LYS A 53 9.76 -11.60 -17.68
N ALA A 54 10.92 -12.21 -17.95
CA ALA A 54 11.95 -11.67 -18.84
C ALA A 54 12.17 -12.61 -20.03
N LEU A 55 12.44 -12.04 -21.20
CA LEU A 55 12.81 -12.74 -22.42
C LEU A 55 14.13 -12.17 -22.96
N LEU A 56 15.15 -13.01 -23.09
CA LEU A 56 16.47 -12.67 -23.61
C LEU A 56 16.66 -13.32 -24.97
N CYS A 57 16.91 -12.51 -25.99
CA CYS A 57 16.85 -12.93 -27.39
C CYS A 57 18.21 -13.39 -27.91
N CYS A 58 18.26 -14.55 -28.53
CA CYS A 58 19.47 -14.97 -29.21
C CYS A 58 19.67 -14.23 -30.55
N PRO A 59 20.89 -14.25 -31.12
CA PRO A 59 21.14 -13.67 -32.44
C PRO A 59 20.16 -14.20 -33.50
N SER A 60 19.58 -13.29 -34.29
CA SER A 60 18.67 -13.63 -35.37
C SER A 60 19.43 -14.13 -36.59
N ILE A 61 19.58 -15.45 -36.70
CA ILE A 61 20.24 -16.12 -37.83
C ILE A 61 19.39 -17.26 -38.41
N SER A 62 19.78 -17.78 -39.57
CA SER A 62 19.14 -18.98 -40.14
C SER A 62 19.50 -20.22 -39.32
N LEU A 63 18.52 -20.75 -38.58
CA LEU A 63 18.71 -21.92 -37.71
C LEU A 63 18.97 -23.23 -38.47
N THR A 64 18.82 -23.24 -39.80
CA THR A 64 19.00 -24.43 -40.65
C THR A 64 20.43 -24.98 -40.66
N LYS A 65 21.44 -24.12 -40.44
CA LYS A 65 22.86 -24.51 -40.40
C LYS A 65 23.44 -24.53 -38.98
N VAL A 66 22.62 -24.46 -37.95
CA VAL A 66 23.11 -24.43 -36.57
C VAL A 66 23.65 -25.80 -36.17
N ILE A 67 24.79 -25.79 -35.47
CA ILE A 67 25.44 -26.98 -34.92
C ILE A 67 25.17 -27.06 -33.41
N LEU A 68 25.37 -25.94 -32.71
CA LEU A 68 25.26 -25.87 -31.26
C LEU A 68 24.73 -24.49 -30.84
N ILE A 69 23.83 -24.47 -29.87
CA ILE A 69 23.33 -23.27 -29.21
C ILE A 69 23.69 -23.40 -27.73
N THR A 70 24.29 -22.37 -27.14
CA THR A 70 24.73 -22.39 -25.75
C THR A 70 24.36 -21.09 -25.05
N TRP A 71 23.58 -21.17 -23.98
CA TRP A 71 23.42 -20.11 -23.01
C TRP A 71 24.41 -20.31 -21.86
N THR A 72 25.22 -19.28 -21.59
CA THR A 72 26.09 -19.21 -20.42
C THR A 72 25.59 -18.13 -19.48
N ILE A 73 25.17 -18.53 -18.27
CA ILE A 73 24.51 -17.67 -17.28
C ILE A 73 25.44 -17.54 -16.08
N THR A 74 25.91 -16.32 -15.80
CA THR A 74 26.83 -16.03 -14.69
C THR A 74 26.19 -15.05 -13.73
N LEU A 75 25.61 -15.59 -12.66
CA LEU A 75 25.00 -14.83 -11.57
C LEU A 75 26.07 -14.36 -10.58
N ARG A 76 25.80 -13.29 -9.84
CA ARG A 76 26.78 -12.71 -8.91
C ARG A 76 27.23 -13.73 -7.84
N GLY A 77 28.53 -14.02 -7.83
CA GLY A 77 29.15 -14.90 -6.82
C GLY A 77 28.82 -16.39 -6.97
N GLN A 78 28.20 -16.80 -8.08
CA GLN A 78 27.82 -18.19 -8.34
C GLN A 78 28.60 -18.75 -9.55
N PRO A 79 28.83 -20.07 -9.61
CA PRO A 79 29.36 -20.71 -10.81
C PRO A 79 28.38 -20.55 -11.98
N SER A 80 28.91 -20.50 -13.19
CA SER A 80 28.08 -20.33 -14.38
C SER A 80 27.20 -21.56 -14.61
N CYS A 81 25.91 -21.31 -14.84
CA CYS A 81 24.95 -22.29 -15.35
C CYS A 81 25.02 -22.29 -16.88
N ILE A 82 25.06 -23.47 -17.49
CA ILE A 82 25.18 -23.62 -18.94
C ILE A 82 24.00 -24.45 -19.45
N ILE A 83 23.25 -23.90 -20.39
CA ILE A 83 22.13 -24.57 -21.07
C ILE A 83 22.49 -24.68 -22.55
N SER A 84 22.49 -25.89 -23.09
CA SER A 84 22.97 -26.13 -24.45
C SER A 84 22.00 -26.98 -25.26
N TYR A 85 21.96 -26.78 -26.57
CA TYR A 85 21.19 -27.56 -27.52
C TYR A 85 22.06 -27.95 -28.70
N LYS A 86 22.17 -29.25 -28.95
CA LYS A 86 22.94 -29.83 -30.04
C LYS A 86 22.02 -30.20 -31.19
N ALA A 87 22.23 -29.59 -32.36
CA ALA A 87 21.27 -29.70 -33.47
C ALA A 87 21.27 -31.07 -34.17
N ASP A 88 22.41 -31.78 -34.18
CA ASP A 88 22.54 -33.09 -34.82
C ASP A 88 21.80 -34.21 -34.06
N THR A 89 21.90 -34.25 -32.74
CA THR A 89 21.18 -35.20 -31.88
C THR A 89 19.82 -34.69 -31.43
N ARG A 90 19.56 -33.38 -31.57
CA ARG A 90 18.37 -32.68 -31.06
C ARG A 90 18.20 -32.84 -29.55
N GLU A 91 19.31 -32.87 -28.84
CA GLU A 91 19.34 -33.02 -27.39
C GLU A 91 19.69 -31.69 -26.72
N THR A 92 19.05 -31.45 -25.57
CA THR A 92 19.39 -30.36 -24.66
C THR A 92 20.17 -30.87 -23.48
N HIS A 93 21.18 -30.12 -23.04
CA HIS A 93 21.96 -30.45 -21.85
C HIS A 93 22.13 -29.23 -20.95
N GLU A 94 21.93 -29.43 -19.65
CA GLU A 94 22.07 -28.41 -18.60
C GLU A 94 23.19 -28.79 -17.64
N SER A 95 24.04 -27.82 -17.29
CA SER A 95 25.16 -28.00 -16.36
C SER A 95 25.13 -26.92 -15.29
N ASN A 96 25.22 -27.31 -14.02
CA ASN A 96 25.23 -26.44 -12.84
C ASN A 96 23.99 -25.53 -12.68
N CYS A 97 22.91 -25.81 -13.38
CA CYS A 97 21.66 -25.07 -13.29
C CYS A 97 20.77 -25.68 -12.21
N SER A 98 20.58 -24.98 -11.09
CA SER A 98 19.63 -25.38 -10.04
C SER A 98 18.29 -24.64 -10.13
N ASP A 99 18.28 -23.51 -10.82
CA ASP A 99 17.13 -22.62 -10.92
C ASP A 99 16.19 -23.05 -12.04
N ARG A 100 15.00 -23.51 -11.67
CA ARG A 100 13.97 -23.97 -12.61
C ARG A 100 13.15 -22.82 -13.22
N SER A 101 13.37 -21.58 -12.78
CA SER A 101 12.69 -20.41 -13.34
C SER A 101 13.28 -19.97 -14.67
N ILE A 102 14.53 -20.37 -14.95
CA ILE A 102 15.26 -20.08 -16.18
C ILE A 102 15.10 -21.26 -17.14
N THR A 103 14.42 -21.05 -18.26
CA THR A 103 14.16 -22.10 -19.26
C THR A 103 14.24 -21.53 -20.67
N TRP A 104 14.27 -22.40 -21.68
CA TRP A 104 13.99 -21.97 -23.06
C TRP A 104 12.59 -21.35 -23.16
N ALA A 105 12.46 -20.28 -23.94
CA ALA A 105 11.17 -19.64 -24.22
C ALA A 105 10.33 -20.46 -25.19
N SER A 106 10.99 -21.17 -26.11
CA SER A 106 10.40 -22.08 -27.08
C SER A 106 11.36 -23.24 -27.35
N THR A 107 11.04 -24.10 -28.32
CA THR A 107 11.98 -25.13 -28.73
C THR A 107 13.20 -24.49 -29.41
N PRO A 108 14.45 -24.86 -29.04
CA PRO A 108 15.66 -24.13 -29.49
C PRO A 108 15.90 -24.15 -31.00
N ASP A 109 15.33 -25.14 -31.69
CA ASP A 109 15.34 -25.29 -33.15
C ASP A 109 14.48 -24.23 -33.88
N LEU A 110 13.49 -23.65 -33.21
CA LEU A 110 12.63 -22.58 -33.74
C LEU A 110 13.04 -21.20 -33.21
N ALA A 111 13.23 -21.10 -31.89
CA ALA A 111 13.57 -19.85 -31.23
C ALA A 111 14.39 -20.15 -29.96
N PRO A 112 15.73 -20.02 -30.02
CA PRO A 112 16.62 -20.32 -28.90
C PRO A 112 16.64 -19.24 -27.81
N ASP A 113 15.57 -18.47 -27.68
CA ASP A 113 15.47 -17.38 -26.72
C ASP A 113 15.33 -17.94 -25.29
N LEU A 114 15.93 -17.27 -24.31
CA LEU A 114 15.87 -17.68 -22.91
C LEU A 114 14.79 -16.90 -22.18
N GLN A 115 14.03 -17.58 -21.33
CA GLN A 115 12.98 -17.01 -20.53
C GLN A 115 13.29 -17.17 -19.04
N ILE A 116 13.00 -16.13 -18.27
CA ILE A 116 12.92 -16.19 -16.81
C ILE A 116 11.45 -15.97 -16.44
N SER A 117 10.81 -16.97 -15.84
CA SER A 117 9.37 -16.95 -15.58
C SER A 117 8.96 -15.87 -14.56
N ALA A 118 9.75 -15.70 -13.50
CA ALA A 118 9.59 -14.66 -12.50
C ALA A 118 10.97 -14.15 -12.05
N VAL A 119 11.31 -12.91 -12.42
CA VAL A 119 12.60 -12.31 -12.10
C VAL A 119 12.73 -12.05 -10.60
N ALA A 120 13.87 -12.42 -10.01
CA ALA A 120 14.24 -12.18 -8.63
C ALA A 120 15.64 -11.56 -8.56
N LEU A 121 15.99 -10.94 -7.43
CA LEU A 121 17.30 -10.27 -7.25
C LEU A 121 18.50 -11.19 -7.52
N GLN A 122 18.37 -12.49 -7.26
CA GLN A 122 19.43 -13.48 -7.52
C GLN A 122 19.71 -13.68 -9.02
N HIS A 123 18.79 -13.30 -9.91
CA HIS A 123 18.96 -13.40 -11.35
C HIS A 123 19.83 -12.27 -11.93
N GLU A 124 20.32 -11.33 -11.11
CA GLU A 124 21.26 -10.32 -11.60
C GLU A 124 22.58 -10.95 -12.04
N GLY A 125 22.99 -10.64 -13.27
CA GLY A 125 24.22 -11.16 -13.82
C GLY A 125 24.28 -11.09 -15.34
N ARG A 126 25.28 -11.79 -15.88
CA ARG A 126 25.60 -11.81 -17.31
C ARG A 126 25.01 -13.06 -17.96
N TYR A 127 24.27 -12.88 -19.04
CA TYR A 127 23.64 -13.94 -19.83
C TYR A 127 24.19 -13.86 -21.26
N SER A 128 24.88 -14.89 -21.72
CA SER A 128 25.44 -14.96 -23.08
C SER A 128 24.74 -16.05 -23.87
N CYS A 129 24.23 -15.73 -25.06
CA CYS A 129 23.81 -16.71 -26.05
C CYS A 129 24.86 -16.82 -27.14
N ASP A 130 25.39 -18.01 -27.33
CA ASP A 130 26.39 -18.37 -28.33
C ASP A 130 25.80 -19.39 -29.29
N ILE A 131 25.74 -19.05 -30.59
CA ILE A 131 25.30 -19.95 -31.65
C ILE A 131 26.46 -20.28 -32.57
N ALA A 132 26.81 -21.56 -32.67
CA ALA A 132 27.80 -22.07 -33.59
C ALA A 132 27.16 -22.56 -34.89
N VAL A 133 27.63 -22.03 -36.01
CA VAL A 133 27.34 -22.51 -37.37
C VAL A 133 28.66 -22.88 -38.06
N PRO A 134 28.67 -23.65 -39.17
CA PRO A 134 29.91 -24.03 -39.86
C PRO A 134 30.79 -22.83 -40.26
N ASP A 135 30.14 -21.73 -40.63
CA ASP A 135 30.79 -20.54 -41.18
C ASP A 135 31.22 -19.52 -40.11
N GLY A 136 30.98 -19.79 -38.81
CA GLY A 136 31.34 -18.89 -37.71
C GLY A 136 30.42 -19.00 -36.49
N ASN A 137 30.68 -18.17 -35.49
CA ASN A 137 29.88 -18.10 -34.27
C ASN A 137 29.21 -16.74 -34.15
N PHE A 138 28.00 -16.71 -33.60
CA PHE A 138 27.23 -15.51 -33.31
C PHE A 138 26.95 -15.43 -31.81
N GLN A 139 27.06 -14.24 -31.24
CA GLN A 139 26.90 -14.05 -29.81
C GLN A 139 26.07 -12.80 -29.49
N ASN A 140 25.14 -12.94 -28.54
CA ASN A 140 24.49 -11.82 -27.86
C ASN A 140 24.74 -11.93 -26.36
N ILE A 141 25.14 -10.83 -25.73
CA ILE A 141 25.39 -10.76 -24.29
C ILE A 141 24.47 -9.74 -23.64
N TYR A 142 23.84 -10.15 -22.56
CA TYR A 142 22.97 -9.33 -21.74
C TYR A 142 23.54 -9.16 -20.34
N ASP A 143 23.44 -7.94 -19.81
CA ASP A 143 23.61 -7.66 -18.39
C ASP A 143 22.22 -7.38 -17.78
N LEU A 144 21.70 -8.36 -17.03
CA LEU A 144 20.35 -8.27 -16.46
C LEU A 144 20.39 -7.54 -15.11
N GLN A 145 19.70 -6.41 -15.04
CA GLN A 145 19.54 -5.58 -13.85
C GLN A 145 18.10 -5.67 -13.35
N VAL A 146 17.94 -6.00 -12.07
CA VAL A 146 16.61 -6.16 -11.47
C VAL A 146 16.16 -4.86 -10.81
N LEU A 147 14.97 -4.39 -11.19
CA LEU A 147 14.30 -3.25 -10.58
C LEU A 147 13.31 -3.71 -9.52
N VAL A 148 13.27 -3.05 -8.37
CA VAL A 148 12.32 -3.36 -7.29
C VAL A 148 11.49 -2.11 -7.01
N PRO A 149 10.16 -2.15 -7.19
CA PRO A 149 9.30 -1.03 -6.84
C PRO A 149 9.32 -0.82 -5.32
N PRO A 150 9.51 0.40 -4.82
CA PRO A 150 9.41 0.68 -3.39
C PRO A 150 7.96 0.59 -2.91
N GLU A 151 7.77 0.15 -1.68
CA GLU A 151 6.50 0.35 -0.97
C GLU A 151 6.51 1.74 -0.34
N VAL A 152 5.48 2.53 -0.61
CA VAL A 152 5.43 3.92 -0.15
C VAL A 152 4.50 4.07 1.03
N THR A 153 5.02 4.60 2.14
CA THR A 153 4.25 4.93 3.33
C THR A 153 4.45 6.40 3.70
N HIS A 154 3.45 6.97 4.36
CA HIS A 154 3.49 8.36 4.78
C HIS A 154 2.65 8.55 6.03
N PHE A 155 3.08 9.45 6.92
CA PHE A 155 2.37 9.77 8.14
C PHE A 155 2.74 11.16 8.67
N PRO A 156 1.81 11.85 9.35
CA PRO A 156 2.14 13.07 10.07
C PRO A 156 3.07 12.77 11.25
N GLY A 157 4.03 13.65 11.49
CA GLY A 157 4.92 13.61 12.66
C GLY A 157 4.53 14.66 13.70
N GLU A 158 5.35 14.76 14.75
CA GLU A 158 5.17 15.77 15.80
C GLU A 158 5.56 17.16 15.31
N ASN A 159 5.08 18.21 15.98
CA ASN A 159 5.48 19.59 15.73
C ASN A 159 5.37 20.03 14.25
N ARG A 160 4.27 19.70 13.57
CA ARG A 160 4.03 20.05 12.15
C ARG A 160 5.06 19.44 11.18
N THR A 161 5.62 18.30 11.56
CA THR A 161 6.44 17.51 10.64
C THR A 161 5.60 16.50 9.88
N ALA A 162 6.13 16.03 8.75
CA ALA A 162 5.60 14.88 8.04
C ALA A 162 6.74 13.97 7.61
N VAL A 163 6.44 12.67 7.56
CA VAL A 163 7.40 11.63 7.16
C VAL A 163 6.84 10.91 5.94
N CYS A 164 7.72 10.69 4.96
CA CYS A 164 7.45 9.89 3.78
C CYS A 164 8.58 8.90 3.59
N GLU A 165 8.24 7.62 3.42
CA GLU A 165 9.20 6.53 3.28
C GLU A 165 8.92 5.77 1.99
N ALA A 166 9.97 5.60 1.19
CA ALA A 166 9.99 4.71 0.03
C ALA A 166 10.84 3.49 0.42
N ILE A 167 10.18 2.41 0.79
CA ILE A 167 10.77 1.24 1.44
C ILE A 167 11.29 0.26 0.38
N ALA A 168 12.55 -0.18 0.55
CA ALA A 168 13.17 -1.26 -0.21
C ALA A 168 13.10 -1.14 -1.75
N GLY A 169 13.23 0.08 -2.30
CA GLY A 169 13.32 0.32 -3.73
C GLY A 169 14.67 -0.07 -4.33
N LYS A 170 14.69 -0.51 -5.59
CA LYS A 170 15.92 -0.67 -6.38
C LYS A 170 15.72 -0.14 -7.80
N PRO A 171 16.42 0.95 -8.20
CA PRO A 171 17.33 1.76 -7.38
C PRO A 171 16.61 2.53 -6.26
N ALA A 172 17.36 3.29 -5.46
CA ALA A 172 16.77 4.17 -4.46
C ALA A 172 15.78 5.14 -5.11
N ALA A 173 14.58 5.23 -4.56
CA ALA A 173 13.56 6.17 -5.02
C ALA A 173 13.90 7.61 -4.61
N GLN A 174 13.42 8.57 -5.37
CA GLN A 174 13.56 9.99 -5.04
C GLN A 174 12.30 10.47 -4.33
N ILE A 175 12.47 11.27 -3.27
CA ILE A 175 11.36 11.87 -2.53
C ILE A 175 11.48 13.38 -2.64
N SER A 176 10.37 14.03 -3.03
CA SER A 176 10.23 15.48 -3.08
C SER A 176 8.92 15.90 -2.39
N TRP A 177 8.81 17.17 -2.03
CA TRP A 177 7.69 17.68 -1.24
C TRP A 177 7.05 18.90 -1.89
N THR A 178 5.77 19.12 -1.61
CA THR A 178 5.05 20.31 -2.07
C THR A 178 4.00 20.72 -1.03
N PRO A 179 3.99 21.96 -0.51
CA PRO A 179 4.99 23.01 -0.74
C PRO A 179 6.35 22.63 -0.14
N ASP A 180 7.40 23.32 -0.57
CA ASP A 180 8.74 23.14 -0.01
C ASP A 180 8.73 23.37 1.52
N GLY A 181 9.51 22.57 2.22
CA GLY A 181 9.68 22.63 3.67
C GLY A 181 11.13 22.32 4.06
N ASP A 182 11.42 22.38 5.35
CA ASP A 182 12.74 22.07 5.87
C ASP A 182 12.90 20.56 5.99
N CYS A 183 13.44 19.95 4.94
CA CYS A 183 13.46 18.51 4.72
C CYS A 183 14.83 17.87 4.97
N VAL A 184 14.85 16.73 5.67
CA VAL A 184 16.03 15.89 5.86
C VAL A 184 15.73 14.49 5.33
N ALA A 185 16.53 14.04 4.36
CA ALA A 185 16.46 12.69 3.80
C ALA A 185 17.55 11.78 4.39
N LYS A 186 17.21 10.53 4.67
CA LYS A 186 18.13 9.47 5.10
C LYS A 186 17.90 8.23 4.25
N ASN A 187 19.00 7.61 3.85
CA ASN A 187 18.97 6.38 3.06
C ASN A 187 19.52 5.23 3.89
N GLU A 188 18.84 4.10 3.87
CA GLU A 188 19.25 2.85 4.49
C GLU A 188 19.38 1.78 3.41
N SER A 189 20.60 1.26 3.23
CA SER A 189 20.88 0.19 2.26
C SER A 189 20.73 -1.18 2.90
N HIS A 190 20.02 -2.07 2.22
CA HIS A 190 19.78 -3.45 2.66
C HIS A 190 20.79 -4.41 2.05
N SER A 191 20.97 -5.58 2.68
CA SER A 191 21.92 -6.61 2.24
C SER A 191 21.63 -7.21 0.86
N ASN A 192 20.36 -7.20 0.44
CA ASN A 192 19.90 -7.66 -0.87
C ASN A 192 20.08 -6.60 -1.97
N GLY A 193 20.63 -5.43 -1.65
CA GLY A 193 20.90 -4.34 -2.58
C GLY A 193 19.73 -3.37 -2.81
N THR A 194 18.60 -3.53 -2.11
CA THR A 194 17.55 -2.51 -2.10
C THR A 194 17.88 -1.37 -1.14
N VAL A 195 17.20 -0.24 -1.29
CA VAL A 195 17.41 0.96 -0.47
C VAL A 195 16.08 1.51 0.02
N THR A 196 15.97 1.74 1.31
CA THR A 196 14.87 2.52 1.90
C THR A 196 15.28 3.98 2.00
N VAL A 197 14.44 4.87 1.48
CA VAL A 197 14.63 6.32 1.59
C VAL A 197 13.56 6.89 2.50
N ARG A 198 13.97 7.55 3.58
CA ARG A 198 13.08 8.23 4.53
C ARG A 198 13.32 9.73 4.44
N SER A 199 12.28 10.49 4.10
CA SER A 199 12.31 11.96 4.11
C SER A 199 11.41 12.48 5.22
N THR A 200 11.94 13.35 6.08
CA THR A 200 11.20 14.02 7.15
C THR A 200 11.27 15.52 6.92
N CYS A 201 10.12 16.17 6.85
CA CYS A 201 10.03 17.61 6.57
C CYS A 201 9.26 18.34 7.64
N HIS A 202 9.65 19.58 7.88
CA HIS A 202 9.03 20.49 8.83
C HIS A 202 8.50 21.75 8.12
N TRP A 203 7.33 22.24 8.55
CA TRP A 203 6.78 23.50 8.09
C TRP A 203 6.51 24.44 9.27
N GLU A 204 7.42 25.39 9.46
CA GLU A 204 7.34 26.41 10.50
C GLU A 204 6.07 27.27 10.36
N GLN A 205 5.69 27.60 9.13
CA GLN A 205 4.55 28.47 8.85
C GLN A 205 3.22 27.73 9.07
N SER A 206 2.36 28.28 9.92
CA SER A 206 1.02 27.74 10.22
C SER A 206 0.02 27.81 9.06
N HIS A 207 0.37 28.43 7.93
CA HIS A 207 -0.50 28.54 6.76
C HIS A 207 -0.63 27.23 5.97
N VAL A 208 0.33 26.31 6.10
CA VAL A 208 0.34 25.04 5.39
C VAL A 208 -0.44 24.00 6.20
N SER A 209 -1.61 23.59 5.73
CA SER A 209 -2.43 22.56 6.39
C SER A 209 -2.26 21.18 5.76
N VAL A 210 -2.00 21.15 4.44
CA VAL A 210 -1.86 19.92 3.67
C VAL A 210 -0.57 19.99 2.88
N VAL A 211 0.19 18.91 2.90
CA VAL A 211 1.45 18.76 2.16
C VAL A 211 1.38 17.52 1.29
N PHE A 212 2.13 17.50 0.20
CA PHE A 212 2.22 16.39 -0.72
C PHE A 212 3.65 15.86 -0.74
N CYS A 213 3.80 14.56 -0.51
CA CYS A 213 5.03 13.83 -0.79
C CYS A 213 4.94 13.25 -2.21
N VAL A 214 5.92 13.53 -3.06
CA VAL A 214 6.03 12.97 -4.40
C VAL A 214 7.22 12.01 -4.43
N VAL A 215 6.91 10.73 -4.60
CA VAL A 215 7.89 9.63 -4.72
C VAL A 215 8.06 9.26 -6.19
N SER A 216 9.29 9.34 -6.67
CA SER A 216 9.67 9.05 -8.05
C SER A 216 10.55 7.81 -8.11
N HIS A 217 10.14 6.80 -8.89
CA HIS A 217 10.92 5.59 -9.13
C HIS A 217 10.72 5.07 -10.56
N LEU A 218 11.73 4.41 -11.12
CA LEU A 218 11.74 3.97 -12.53
C LEU A 218 10.59 3.02 -12.89
N THR A 219 10.09 2.25 -11.92
CA THR A 219 9.01 1.27 -12.16
C THR A 219 7.61 1.80 -11.91
N THR A 220 7.43 2.70 -10.92
CA THR A 220 6.13 3.22 -10.51
C THR A 220 5.84 4.60 -11.09
N GLY A 221 6.84 5.27 -11.64
CA GLY A 221 6.75 6.67 -12.06
C GLY A 221 6.70 7.61 -10.85
N ASN A 222 5.97 8.71 -11.00
CA ASN A 222 5.78 9.71 -9.95
C ASN A 222 4.46 9.46 -9.23
N GLN A 223 4.53 9.18 -7.93
CA GLN A 223 3.37 8.97 -7.07
C GLN A 223 3.28 10.11 -6.06
N SER A 224 2.12 10.77 -5.99
CA SER A 224 1.87 11.88 -5.06
C SER A 224 0.93 11.45 -3.94
N LEU A 225 1.28 11.77 -2.69
CA LEU A 225 0.59 11.37 -1.48
C LEU A 225 0.34 12.60 -0.59
N SER A 226 -0.91 12.80 -0.16
CA SER A 226 -1.31 13.95 0.68
C SER A 226 -1.23 13.63 2.17
N ILE A 227 -0.72 14.56 2.96
CA ILE A 227 -0.59 14.45 4.41
C ILE A 227 -1.16 15.72 5.06
N GLU A 228 -2.07 15.54 6.01
CA GLU A 228 -2.62 16.66 6.80
C GLU A 228 -1.74 16.94 8.00
N LEU A 229 -1.28 18.19 8.13
CA LEU A 229 -0.48 18.64 9.26
C LEU A 229 -1.39 19.02 10.42
N GLY A 230 -1.15 18.42 11.60
CA GLY A 230 -1.82 18.84 12.82
C GLY A 230 -1.49 20.30 13.16
N ARG A 231 -2.48 21.06 13.62
CA ARG A 231 -2.24 22.35 14.31
C ARG A 231 -1.52 21.99 15.61
N GLY A 232 -0.22 22.28 15.70
CA GLY A 232 0.54 22.08 16.93
C GLY A 232 -0.11 22.88 18.06
N GLY A 233 -0.74 22.22 19.03
CA GLY A 233 -1.25 22.84 20.25
C GLY A 233 -2.70 22.58 20.64
N ASP A 234 -3.57 22.05 19.77
CA ASP A 234 -5.02 22.00 20.10
C ASP A 234 -5.42 20.90 21.12
N GLN A 235 -4.59 19.88 21.36
CA GLN A 235 -4.99 18.81 22.28
C GLN A 235 -4.89 19.20 23.76
N LEU A 236 -3.90 20.00 24.16
CA LEU A 236 -3.74 20.37 25.57
C LEU A 236 -4.64 21.55 25.98
N LEU A 237 -4.83 22.54 25.11
CA LEU A 237 -5.65 23.70 25.46
C LEU A 237 -7.13 23.33 25.52
N GLY A 238 -7.63 22.46 24.63
CA GLY A 238 -9.01 21.98 24.67
C GLY A 238 -9.33 21.27 25.98
N SER A 239 -8.43 20.39 26.44
CA SER A 239 -8.59 19.69 27.71
C SER A 239 -8.54 20.66 28.91
N TYR A 240 -7.59 21.59 28.92
CA TYR A 240 -7.46 22.57 30.01
C TYR A 240 -8.66 23.53 30.10
N ILE A 241 -9.15 24.05 28.96
CA ILE A 241 -10.34 24.91 28.90
C ILE A 241 -11.59 24.17 29.42
N GLN A 242 -11.72 22.88 29.12
CA GLN A 242 -12.85 22.07 29.57
C GLN A 242 -12.90 21.90 31.10
N TYR A 243 -11.78 21.98 31.81
CA TYR A 243 -11.76 21.95 33.29
C TYR A 243 -11.97 23.34 33.93
N ILE A 244 -11.53 24.42 33.27
CA ILE A 244 -11.65 25.79 33.80
C ILE A 244 -13.11 26.25 33.80
N ILE A 245 -13.87 25.97 32.73
CA ILE A 245 -15.28 26.38 32.60
C ILE A 245 -16.14 25.90 33.80
N PRO A 246 -16.17 24.61 34.17
CA PRO A 246 -16.96 24.15 35.31
C PRO A 246 -16.43 24.70 36.64
N SER A 247 -15.12 24.90 36.80
CA SER A 247 -14.55 25.49 38.02
C SER A 247 -15.02 26.94 38.23
N ILE A 248 -15.06 27.75 37.17
CA ILE A 248 -15.58 29.12 37.22
C ILE A 248 -17.08 29.12 37.54
N ILE A 249 -17.86 28.22 36.94
CA ILE A 249 -19.30 28.11 37.23
C ILE A 249 -19.52 27.76 38.71
N ILE A 250 -18.75 26.82 39.26
CA ILE A 250 -18.82 26.45 40.69
C ILE A 250 -18.49 27.65 41.57
N LEU A 251 -17.44 28.42 41.25
CA LEU A 251 -17.07 29.63 41.99
C LEU A 251 -18.16 30.71 41.93
N ILE A 252 -18.80 30.90 40.77
CA ILE A 252 -19.93 31.82 40.62
C ILE A 252 -21.12 31.36 41.47
N ILE A 253 -21.45 30.06 41.47
CA ILE A 253 -22.54 29.51 42.29
C ILE A 253 -22.25 29.73 43.78
N ILE A 254 -21.02 29.43 44.23
CA ILE A 254 -20.61 29.66 45.62
C ILE A 254 -20.70 31.15 45.97
N GLY A 255 -20.23 32.04 45.09
CA GLY A 255 -20.32 33.49 45.25
C GLY A 255 -21.77 33.97 45.37
N CYS A 256 -22.65 33.50 44.49
CA CYS A 256 -24.09 33.80 44.53
C CYS A 256 -24.74 33.32 45.83
N ILE A 257 -24.40 32.11 46.30
CA ILE A 257 -24.90 31.59 47.58
C ILE A 257 -24.40 32.45 48.75
N CYS A 258 -23.13 32.88 48.74
CA CYS A 258 -22.58 33.78 49.74
C CYS A 258 -23.28 35.16 49.72
N LEU A 259 -23.52 35.76 48.55
CA LEU A 259 -24.23 37.04 48.42
C LEU A 259 -25.69 36.94 48.87
N LEU A 260 -26.37 35.83 48.54
CA LEU A 260 -27.72 35.56 49.02
C LEU A 260 -27.77 35.43 50.54
N LYS A 261 -26.77 34.79 51.17
CA LYS A 261 -26.71 34.66 52.64
C LYS A 261 -26.49 36.01 53.34
N ILE A 262 -25.73 36.93 52.75
CA ILE A 262 -25.52 38.28 53.29
C ILE A 262 -26.78 39.14 53.11
N SER A 263 -27.44 39.07 51.95
CA SER A 263 -28.67 39.82 51.69
C SER A 263 -29.90 39.30 52.45
N GLY A 264 -29.92 38.01 52.80
CA GLY A 264 -30.97 37.39 53.61
C GLY A 264 -31.13 37.95 55.03
N CYS A 265 -30.11 38.67 55.56
CA CYS A 265 -30.24 39.37 56.83
C CYS A 265 -30.79 40.80 56.71
N ARG A 266 -31.13 41.30 55.52
CA ARG A 266 -31.54 42.69 55.32
C ARG A 266 -33.04 42.91 55.11
N LYS A 267 -33.90 41.96 55.47
CA LYS A 267 -35.34 42.24 55.67
C LYS A 267 -35.52 43.02 56.97
N CYS A 268 -35.17 44.30 56.90
CA CYS A 268 -35.52 45.31 57.87
C CYS A 268 -37.04 45.44 57.94
N LYS A 269 -37.57 45.10 59.12
CA LYS A 269 -38.89 45.40 59.67
C LYS A 269 -39.56 46.60 59.00
N LEU A 270 -40.60 46.36 58.19
CA LEU A 270 -41.57 47.41 57.86
C LEU A 270 -42.66 47.40 58.95
N PRO A 271 -42.89 48.52 59.68
CA PRO A 271 -43.81 48.56 60.81
C PRO A 271 -45.29 48.52 60.39
N LYS A 272 -45.97 47.53 60.97
CA LYS A 272 -47.39 47.42 61.34
C LYS A 272 -48.19 48.74 61.31
N SER A 273 -49.18 48.85 60.42
CA SER A 273 -50.41 49.64 60.63
C SER A 273 -51.60 48.75 60.25
N GLY A 274 -52.40 48.32 61.22
CA GLY A 274 -53.77 48.85 61.36
C GLY A 274 -54.74 48.04 60.48
N ALA A 275 -55.18 46.88 60.97
CA ALA A 275 -56.48 46.71 61.64
C ALA A 275 -57.64 46.57 60.65
N THR A 276 -58.21 45.36 60.54
CA THR A 276 -59.66 45.00 60.43
C THR A 276 -59.75 43.47 60.38
N PRO A 277 -60.75 42.83 61.02
CA PRO A 277 -60.61 41.50 61.64
C PRO A 277 -61.13 40.34 60.80
N ASP A 278 -60.57 39.17 61.11
CA ASP A 278 -61.21 37.85 61.20
C ASP A 278 -62.23 37.51 60.12
N ILE A 279 -61.72 37.09 58.95
CA ILE A 279 -62.43 36.11 58.13
C ILE A 279 -61.59 34.85 58.14
N GLU A 280 -62.23 33.83 58.69
CA GLU A 280 -61.81 32.49 59.06
C GLU A 280 -61.03 31.76 57.95
N GLU A 281 -59.93 31.14 58.37
CA GLU A 281 -58.97 30.38 57.58
C GLU A 281 -59.62 29.12 56.97
N ASP A 282 -59.91 29.14 55.67
CA ASP A 282 -60.05 27.89 54.91
C ASP A 282 -58.68 27.54 54.31
N GLU A 283 -57.96 26.68 55.02
CA GLU A 283 -56.67 26.09 54.68
C GLU A 283 -56.78 25.26 53.39
N MET A 284 -56.75 25.92 52.23
CA MET A 284 -56.66 25.24 50.95
C MET A 284 -55.23 24.72 50.75
N GLN A 285 -54.99 23.48 51.20
CA GLN A 285 -53.73 22.78 50.94
C GLN A 285 -53.49 22.66 49.42
N PRO A 286 -52.31 23.06 48.92
CA PRO A 286 -52.00 22.94 47.50
C PRO A 286 -51.89 21.47 47.12
N TYR A 287 -52.79 21.00 46.26
CA TYR A 287 -52.70 19.70 45.61
C TYR A 287 -51.35 19.59 44.89
N ALA A 288 -50.47 18.71 45.37
CA ALA A 288 -49.29 18.29 44.61
C ALA A 288 -49.78 17.51 43.39
N SER A 289 -49.67 18.11 42.20
CA SER A 289 -49.95 17.45 40.93
C SER A 289 -48.76 16.57 40.56
N TYR A 290 -48.90 15.25 40.74
CA TYR A 290 -47.89 14.27 40.34
C TYR A 290 -47.96 14.10 38.83
N THR A 291 -46.95 14.58 38.09
CA THR A 291 -46.77 14.19 36.69
C THR A 291 -45.98 12.88 36.66
N GLU A 292 -46.65 11.79 36.32
CA GLU A 292 -46.02 10.49 36.10
C GLU A 292 -45.09 10.58 34.90
N LYS A 293 -43.79 10.72 35.17
CA LYS A 293 -42.75 10.70 34.14
C LYS A 293 -42.50 9.25 33.78
N SER A 294 -43.12 8.77 32.70
CA SER A 294 -42.80 7.47 32.12
C SER A 294 -41.29 7.44 31.81
N ASN A 295 -40.60 6.46 32.38
CA ASN A 295 -39.19 6.23 32.14
C ASN A 295 -39.08 5.18 31.02
N PRO A 296 -38.76 5.56 29.77
CA PRO A 296 -38.71 4.63 28.63
C PRO A 296 -37.54 3.64 28.68
N LEU A 297 -36.95 3.39 29.85
CA LEU A 297 -35.80 2.50 30.00
C LEU A 297 -36.17 1.02 30.11
N TYR A 298 -37.46 0.68 30.26
CA TYR A 298 -37.93 -0.70 30.33
C TYR A 298 -39.04 -0.97 29.31
N ASP A 299 -38.81 -0.68 28.04
CA ASP A 299 -39.60 -1.26 26.95
C ASP A 299 -38.71 -2.22 26.13
N THR A 300 -38.15 -3.21 26.82
CA THR A 300 -37.51 -4.35 26.17
C THR A 300 -38.57 -5.37 25.78
N VAL A 301 -39.31 -5.09 24.71
CA VAL A 301 -40.01 -6.14 23.96
C VAL A 301 -38.96 -6.86 23.12
N THR A 302 -38.40 -7.93 23.68
CA THR A 302 -37.63 -8.91 22.91
C THR A 302 -38.58 -9.65 21.97
N THR A 303 -38.76 -9.13 20.76
CA THR A 303 -39.39 -9.86 19.67
C THR A 303 -38.35 -10.84 19.12
N THR A 304 -38.46 -12.09 19.55
CA THR A 304 -37.66 -13.21 19.07
C THR A 304 -38.05 -13.52 17.64
N GLU A 305 -37.33 -12.99 16.65
CA GLU A 305 -37.46 -13.44 15.27
C GLU A 305 -36.80 -14.82 15.14
N ALA A 306 -37.66 -15.85 15.07
CA ALA A 306 -37.27 -17.20 14.78
C ALA A 306 -36.78 -17.30 13.32
N HIS A 307 -35.47 -17.42 13.13
CA HIS A 307 -34.91 -17.81 11.85
C HIS A 307 -35.31 -19.25 11.50
N PRO A 308 -35.77 -19.52 10.27
CA PRO A 308 -36.16 -20.86 9.84
C PRO A 308 -34.97 -21.81 9.82
N ALA A 309 -35.16 -22.96 10.46
CA ALA A 309 -34.24 -24.07 10.52
C ALA A 309 -33.87 -24.56 9.11
N SER A 310 -32.60 -24.41 8.74
CA SER A 310 -32.03 -25.06 7.56
C SER A 310 -31.96 -26.57 7.80
N GLN A 311 -32.57 -27.32 6.90
CA GLN A 311 -32.56 -28.78 6.86
C GLN A 311 -31.13 -29.30 6.58
N GLY A 312 -30.39 -29.62 7.64
CA GLY A 312 -29.20 -30.46 7.55
C GLY A 312 -29.58 -31.92 7.75
N LYS A 313 -30.06 -32.60 6.68
CA LYS A 313 -30.28 -34.06 6.74
C LYS A 313 -28.97 -34.78 6.46
N VAL A 314 -28.45 -35.34 7.55
CA VAL A 314 -27.31 -36.23 7.70
C VAL A 314 -27.28 -37.33 6.64
N ASN A 315 -26.24 -37.35 5.81
CA ASN A 315 -25.80 -38.56 5.13
C ASN A 315 -25.07 -39.42 6.16
N GLY A 316 -25.70 -40.53 6.52
CA GLY A 316 -25.14 -41.51 7.44
C GLY A 316 -24.14 -42.44 6.76
N THR A 317 -23.15 -42.82 7.57
CA THR A 317 -22.56 -44.16 7.61
C THR A 317 -21.50 -44.51 6.55
N ASP A 318 -20.36 -43.83 6.60
CA ASP A 318 -19.08 -44.43 6.18
C ASP A 318 -18.30 -44.85 7.44
N CYS A 319 -18.55 -46.07 7.90
CA CYS A 319 -17.72 -46.70 8.94
C CYS A 319 -17.72 -48.22 8.75
N LEU A 320 -16.85 -48.73 7.87
CA LEU A 320 -16.42 -50.12 7.87
C LEU A 320 -14.89 -50.18 7.72
N THR A 321 -14.27 -50.16 8.89
CA THR A 321 -13.24 -51.12 9.35
C THR A 321 -12.10 -51.47 8.40
N LEU A 322 -10.93 -50.89 8.68
CA LEU A 322 -9.63 -51.45 8.30
C LEU A 322 -9.50 -52.89 8.85
N SER A 323 -9.48 -53.89 7.96
CA SER A 323 -8.96 -55.21 8.29
C SER A 323 -7.48 -55.29 7.93
N ALA A 324 -6.69 -55.62 8.95
CA ALA A 324 -5.29 -55.92 8.84
C ALA A 324 -5.07 -57.21 8.03
N MET A 325 -4.15 -57.17 7.07
CA MET A 325 -3.42 -58.35 6.61
C MET A 325 -1.97 -58.14 7.04
N GLY A 326 -1.62 -58.73 8.19
CA GLY A 326 -0.26 -59.04 8.56
C GLY A 326 0.02 -60.49 8.15
N ILE A 327 1.26 -60.72 7.70
CA ILE A 327 1.85 -61.91 7.06
C ILE A 327 1.68 -61.92 5.53
#